data_AF-H1D227-F1
#
_entry.id   AF-H1D227-F1
#
_cell.length_a   1.000
_cell.length_b   1.000
_cell.length_c   1.000
_cell.angle_alpha   90.00
_cell.angle_beta   90.00
_cell.angle_gamma   90.00
#
_symmetry.space_group_name_H-M   'P 1'
#
loop_
_entity.id
_entity.type
_entity.pdbx_description
1 polymer ?
#
loop_
_entity_poly.entity_id
_entity_poly.type
_entity_poly.pdbx_seq_one_letter_code
_entity_poly.pdbx_strand_id
1 'polypeptide(L)'
;MIDHSYNPMWAPDFVLESSGVACGDKISLYAINVHGKIYFQYFMKSCNVSRRMADYLEKAFSGKDEAEIRNQLERLIKGDYNEKENWIYEYIPNRQGCIEAPVSLLKALFFQNKSCIVKHHSLDCDACVEMRRINWDIPASASIDAKKTVHNIYQAIRKEEDMTESRLQKLGLAQLSDKEQLEFEQLMRSMTPTEIKKMKSLRLAALFLNNCYKYDISPNAAVVSLAYKQLVSMKVADKEIENVKNFINSNNLNIELVKGSRLNSLYPQGFLRTHMDYDFLAQNLNEAFLLIDYLVNNCDYKLVLGGSVPFSFKLVEHRNKEIITGHIHLEKILQDQFQAVIDINMGGFPLGRTDVIQAAEQLSPEDLACITVAHLFKHDHAFIKDINDLYYMLRGNWLNKGILNQKIREYGLEFLFGKAVSFINDKFGLQDNGLNHIIKHPLCFITNNDWPFSRSSHFKVRMINLLLSSINQYGVINGITETKKQLLGTSSQRVPAMFSSAFHYLNQRTYLFPVVFFSHYVDIDENKGVMRIGNYPIYTYDNIAILPIGIFLMHHNKNESIDRRQLEKNIDEVLGLIGITEEDCNYSYLMEARKDTWLY
;
A
#
# COMPACT_ATOMS: atom_id res chain seq x y z
N MET A 1 -10.92 -41.34 -4.12
CA MET A 1 -10.75 -40.27 -5.12
C MET A 1 -10.62 -38.98 -4.33
N ILE A 2 -9.49 -38.29 -4.45
CA ILE A 2 -9.31 -36.96 -3.84
C ILE A 2 -10.14 -36.02 -4.71
N ASP A 3 -11.03 -35.25 -4.09
CA ASP A 3 -11.84 -34.26 -4.77
C ASP A 3 -10.89 -33.12 -5.20
N HIS A 4 -10.46 -33.13 -6.46
CA HIS A 4 -9.67 -32.07 -7.09
C HIS A 4 -10.52 -30.82 -7.40
N SER A 5 -11.58 -30.56 -6.64
CA SER A 5 -12.61 -29.58 -6.99
C SER A 5 -12.20 -28.12 -6.79
N TYR A 6 -11.01 -27.85 -6.26
CA TYR A 6 -10.51 -26.49 -6.04
C TYR A 6 -9.11 -26.30 -6.59
N ASN A 7 -8.84 -25.12 -7.15
CA ASN A 7 -7.52 -24.71 -7.62
C ASN A 7 -6.89 -23.73 -6.61
N PRO A 8 -5.94 -24.18 -5.76
CA PRO A 8 -5.35 -23.32 -4.71
C PRO A 8 -4.59 -22.12 -5.26
N MET A 9 -4.23 -22.12 -6.55
CA MET A 9 -3.54 -21.00 -7.19
C MET A 9 -4.49 -19.85 -7.54
N TRP A 10 -5.80 -20.11 -7.63
CA TRP A 10 -6.81 -19.07 -7.83
C TRP A 10 -7.28 -18.51 -6.48
N ALA A 11 -7.06 -17.21 -6.29
CA ALA A 11 -7.40 -16.50 -5.06
C ALA A 11 -6.92 -17.25 -3.78
N PRO A 12 -5.60 -17.46 -3.62
CA PRO A 12 -5.04 -18.18 -2.47
C PRO A 12 -5.31 -17.45 -1.14
N ASP A 13 -5.53 -18.20 -0.07
CA ASP A 13 -5.63 -17.62 1.29
C ASP A 13 -4.23 -17.37 1.90
N PHE A 14 -3.25 -18.13 1.43
CA PHE A 14 -1.86 -18.09 1.87
C PHE A 14 -0.92 -18.30 0.69
N VAL A 15 0.17 -17.53 0.67
CA VAL A 15 1.25 -17.68 -0.32
C VAL A 15 2.58 -17.63 0.42
N LEU A 16 3.26 -18.76 0.51
CA LEU A 16 4.53 -18.88 1.22
C LEU A 16 5.66 -19.11 0.23
N GLU A 17 6.81 -18.49 0.46
CA GLU A 17 7.99 -18.67 -0.39
C GLU A 17 9.19 -19.15 0.43
N SER A 18 9.96 -20.07 -0.11
CA SER A 18 11.23 -20.49 0.48
C SER A 18 12.29 -19.42 0.28
N SER A 19 13.04 -19.06 1.33
CA SER A 19 14.36 -18.45 1.15
C SER A 19 15.27 -19.48 0.47
N GLY A 20 15.99 -19.08 -0.57
CA GLY A 20 16.67 -19.99 -1.50
C GLY A 20 17.36 -21.18 -0.83
N VAL A 21 17.00 -22.40 -1.26
CA VAL A 21 17.61 -23.65 -0.76
C VAL A 21 19.09 -23.68 -1.19
N ALA A 22 19.95 -24.46 -0.52
CA ALA A 22 21.38 -24.56 -0.80
C ALA A 22 21.79 -24.74 -2.29
N CYS A 23 20.90 -25.27 -3.14
CA CYS A 23 21.12 -25.41 -4.58
C CYS A 23 20.51 -24.30 -5.46
N GLY A 24 19.95 -23.24 -4.87
CA GLY A 24 19.30 -22.14 -5.56
C GLY A 24 17.81 -22.37 -5.89
N ASP A 25 17.19 -23.42 -5.35
CA ASP A 25 15.76 -23.71 -5.60
C ASP A 25 14.86 -22.57 -5.08
N LYS A 26 13.88 -22.19 -5.90
CA LYS A 26 12.79 -21.28 -5.53
C LYS A 26 11.49 -22.06 -5.51
N ILE A 27 10.85 -22.10 -4.35
CA ILE A 27 9.61 -22.86 -4.10
C ILE A 27 8.60 -21.92 -3.48
N SER A 28 7.41 -21.86 -4.07
CA SER A 28 6.25 -21.13 -3.55
C SER A 28 5.12 -22.12 -3.28
N LEU A 29 4.36 -21.93 -2.21
CA LEU A 29 3.23 -22.75 -1.79
C LEU A 29 1.98 -21.87 -1.73
N TYR A 30 0.96 -22.27 -2.48
CA TYR A 30 -0.36 -21.65 -2.52
C TYR A 30 -1.30 -22.55 -1.75
N ALA A 31 -2.06 -22.00 -0.81
CA ALA A 31 -2.98 -22.78 0.00
C ALA A 31 -4.29 -22.05 0.26
N ILE A 32 -5.36 -22.83 0.37
CA ILE A 32 -6.71 -22.40 0.69
C ILE A 32 -7.29 -23.26 1.82
N ASN A 33 -8.16 -22.67 2.64
CA ASN A 33 -8.89 -23.39 3.68
C ASN A 33 -10.39 -23.38 3.36
N VAL A 34 -10.95 -24.57 3.15
CA VAL A 34 -12.39 -24.74 2.91
C VAL A 34 -12.95 -25.62 4.03
N HIS A 35 -13.67 -24.99 4.96
CA HIS A 35 -14.32 -25.65 6.10
C HIS A 35 -13.41 -26.59 6.91
N GLY A 36 -12.14 -26.19 7.14
CA GLY A 36 -11.19 -26.97 7.94
C GLY A 36 -10.30 -27.92 7.14
N LYS A 37 -10.61 -28.14 5.85
CA LYS A 37 -9.75 -28.86 4.91
C LYS A 37 -8.78 -27.91 4.22
N ILE A 38 -7.53 -28.32 4.12
CA ILE A 38 -6.47 -27.53 3.49
C ILE A 38 -6.18 -28.10 2.10
N TYR A 39 -6.41 -27.30 1.07
CA TYR A 39 -5.97 -27.61 -0.29
C TYR A 39 -4.76 -26.73 -0.59
N PHE A 40 -3.72 -27.31 -1.18
CA PHE A 40 -2.50 -26.59 -1.49
C PHE A 40 -1.81 -27.16 -2.74
N GLN A 41 -1.00 -26.31 -3.36
CA GLN A 41 -0.20 -26.61 -4.54
C GLN A 41 1.12 -25.82 -4.50
N TYR A 42 2.19 -26.42 -4.99
CA TYR A 42 3.50 -25.79 -5.11
C TYR A 42 3.75 -25.29 -6.54
N PHE A 43 4.40 -24.14 -6.62
CA PHE A 43 4.97 -23.60 -7.85
C PHE A 43 6.48 -23.48 -7.67
N MET A 44 7.30 -24.03 -8.58
CA MET A 44 8.74 -24.08 -8.34
C MET A 44 9.64 -24.10 -9.57
N LYS A 45 10.76 -23.38 -9.43
CA LYS A 45 11.97 -23.53 -10.23
C LYS A 45 13.00 -24.23 -9.34
N SER A 46 13.04 -25.56 -9.41
CA SER A 46 13.78 -26.39 -8.45
C SER A 46 14.38 -27.64 -9.10
N CYS A 47 15.26 -28.31 -8.36
CA CYS A 47 15.77 -29.61 -8.73
C CYS A 47 14.72 -30.73 -8.63
N ASN A 48 14.99 -31.86 -9.29
CA ASN A 48 14.08 -33.00 -9.31
C ASN A 48 13.76 -33.60 -7.94
N VAL A 49 14.65 -33.47 -6.95
CA VAL A 49 14.43 -33.96 -5.59
C VAL A 49 13.36 -33.13 -4.88
N SER A 50 13.50 -31.80 -4.91
CA SER A 50 12.52 -30.88 -4.33
C SER A 50 11.16 -31.02 -5.01
N ARG A 51 11.14 -31.15 -6.35
CA ARG A 51 9.92 -31.41 -7.12
C ARG A 51 9.25 -32.71 -6.71
N ARG A 52 10.00 -33.82 -6.65
CA ARG A 52 9.45 -35.12 -6.22
C ARG A 52 8.84 -35.07 -4.82
N MET A 53 9.46 -34.35 -3.90
CA MET A 53 8.94 -34.19 -2.55
C MET A 53 7.66 -33.34 -2.52
N ALA A 54 7.61 -32.24 -3.26
CA ALA A 54 6.40 -31.42 -3.36
C ALA A 54 5.24 -32.19 -4.00
N ASP A 55 5.47 -32.87 -5.12
CA ASP A 55 4.45 -33.72 -5.79
C ASP A 55 3.92 -34.80 -4.83
N TYR A 56 4.79 -35.35 -3.98
CA TYR A 56 4.39 -36.30 -2.95
C TYR A 56 3.47 -35.66 -1.91
N LEU A 57 3.86 -34.51 -1.36
CA LEU A 57 3.08 -33.79 -0.35
C LEU A 57 1.70 -33.39 -0.88
N GLU A 58 1.62 -32.86 -2.10
CA GLU A 58 0.34 -32.51 -2.74
C GLU A 58 -0.58 -33.71 -2.86
N LYS A 59 -0.09 -34.81 -3.47
CA LYS A 59 -0.89 -36.03 -3.70
C LYS A 59 -1.31 -36.71 -2.41
N ALA A 60 -0.45 -36.69 -1.40
CA ALA A 60 -0.70 -37.42 -0.15
C ALA A 60 -1.54 -36.61 0.84
N PHE A 61 -1.37 -35.29 0.89
CA PHE A 61 -1.88 -34.46 1.99
C PHE A 61 -2.89 -33.37 1.58
N SER A 62 -2.90 -32.90 0.34
CA SER A 62 -3.84 -31.86 -0.11
C SER A 62 -5.30 -32.34 -0.05
N GLY A 63 -6.20 -31.48 0.43
CA GLY A 63 -7.64 -31.77 0.61
C GLY A 63 -8.00 -32.48 1.92
N LYS A 64 -7.03 -32.66 2.82
CA LYS A 64 -7.23 -33.28 4.15
C LYS A 64 -7.45 -32.24 5.25
N ASP A 65 -7.91 -32.71 6.41
CA ASP A 65 -8.09 -31.86 7.60
C ASP A 65 -6.74 -31.37 8.14
N GLU A 66 -6.72 -30.13 8.65
CA GLU A 66 -5.51 -29.47 9.18
C GLU A 66 -4.76 -30.36 10.20
N ALA A 67 -5.48 -31.04 11.10
CA ALA A 67 -4.90 -31.90 12.12
C ALA A 67 -4.22 -33.15 11.53
N GLU A 68 -4.80 -33.75 10.48
CA GLU A 68 -4.21 -34.92 9.83
C GLU A 68 -2.90 -34.56 9.13
N ILE A 69 -2.87 -33.43 8.41
CA ILE A 69 -1.67 -32.94 7.71
C ILE A 69 -0.54 -32.67 8.71
N ARG A 70 -0.84 -32.00 9.83
CA ARG A 70 0.15 -31.73 10.89
C ARG A 70 0.77 -33.03 11.44
N ASN A 71 -0.06 -34.02 11.76
CA ASN A 71 0.42 -35.31 12.27
C ASN A 71 1.32 -36.04 11.27
N GLN A 72 0.93 -36.05 9.99
CA GLN A 72 1.71 -36.69 8.93
C GLN A 72 3.04 -35.97 8.67
N LEU A 73 3.06 -34.63 8.72
CA LEU A 73 4.29 -33.86 8.60
C LEU A 73 5.24 -34.10 9.77
N GLU A 74 4.73 -34.16 11.00
CA GLU A 74 5.58 -34.47 12.15
C GLU A 74 6.23 -35.84 12.03
N ARG A 75 5.50 -36.83 11.52
CA ARG A 75 6.04 -38.16 11.22
C ARG A 75 7.18 -38.09 10.19
N LEU A 76 6.97 -37.41 9.06
CA LEU A 76 8.00 -37.20 8.03
C LEU A 76 9.25 -36.50 8.58
N ILE A 77 9.06 -35.47 9.40
CA ILE A 77 10.17 -34.71 10.02
C ILE A 77 10.97 -35.58 11.01
N LYS A 78 10.31 -36.52 11.69
CA LYS A 78 10.95 -37.48 12.60
C LYS A 78 11.65 -38.63 11.88
N GLY A 79 11.55 -38.72 10.55
CA GLY A 79 12.18 -39.78 9.75
C GLY A 79 11.47 -41.12 9.81
N ASP A 80 10.21 -41.16 10.28
CA ASP A 80 9.39 -42.38 10.34
C ASP A 80 8.69 -42.59 8.99
N TYR A 81 9.45 -43.03 7.99
CA TYR A 81 8.96 -43.19 6.60
C TYR A 81 8.26 -44.53 6.40
N ASN A 82 7.13 -44.51 5.68
CA ASN A 82 6.44 -45.72 5.27
C ASN A 82 7.06 -46.29 3.97
N GLU A 83 6.59 -47.48 3.53
CA GLU A 83 7.13 -48.14 2.34
C GLU A 83 7.12 -47.27 1.06
N LYS A 84 6.12 -46.38 0.91
CA LYS A 84 6.02 -45.47 -0.24
C LYS A 84 6.96 -44.27 -0.16
N GLU A 85 7.60 -44.06 0.98
CA GLU A 85 8.49 -42.94 1.30
C GLU A 85 9.95 -43.36 1.45
N ASN A 86 10.26 -44.66 1.38
CA ASN A 86 11.63 -45.19 1.51
C ASN A 86 12.64 -44.54 0.55
N TRP A 87 12.18 -44.05 -0.60
CA TRP A 87 13.00 -43.30 -1.55
C TRP A 87 13.63 -42.04 -0.93
N ILE A 88 13.08 -41.48 0.15
CA ILE A 88 13.63 -40.31 0.84
C ILE A 88 15.01 -40.63 1.42
N TYR A 89 15.22 -41.84 1.97
CA TYR A 89 16.51 -42.25 2.55
C TYR A 89 17.66 -42.19 1.54
N GLU A 90 17.39 -42.40 0.25
CA GLU A 90 18.40 -42.34 -0.81
C GLU A 90 18.97 -40.92 -1.00
N TYR A 91 18.17 -39.89 -0.72
CA TYR A 91 18.53 -38.49 -0.97
C TYR A 91 19.01 -37.73 0.27
N ILE A 92 18.71 -38.20 1.49
CA ILE A 92 19.10 -37.54 2.75
C ILE A 92 20.60 -37.20 2.79
N PRO A 93 21.56 -38.11 2.49
CA PRO A 93 22.98 -37.83 2.71
C PRO A 93 23.52 -36.61 1.95
N ASN A 94 22.97 -36.32 0.76
CA ASN A 94 23.50 -35.30 -0.15
C ASN A 94 22.52 -34.18 -0.49
N ARG A 95 21.22 -34.38 -0.25
CA ARG A 95 20.13 -33.53 -0.73
C ARG A 95 19.05 -33.27 0.33
N GLN A 96 19.38 -33.44 1.61
CA GLN A 96 18.46 -33.18 2.73
C GLN A 96 17.76 -31.82 2.62
N GLY A 97 18.49 -30.73 2.34
CA GLY A 97 17.89 -29.40 2.18
C GLY A 97 16.83 -29.31 1.07
N CYS A 98 17.00 -30.06 -0.02
CA CYS A 98 16.01 -30.14 -1.12
C CYS A 98 14.72 -30.86 -0.68
N ILE A 99 14.84 -31.84 0.22
CA ILE A 99 13.70 -32.58 0.78
C ILE A 99 12.98 -31.73 1.84
N GLU A 100 13.76 -31.07 2.70
CA GLU A 100 13.24 -30.29 3.83
C GLU A 100 12.54 -29.00 3.39
N ALA A 101 12.92 -28.40 2.26
CA ALA A 101 12.37 -27.12 1.85
C ALA A 101 10.86 -27.17 1.57
N PRO A 102 10.32 -28.08 0.74
CA PRO A 102 8.86 -28.24 0.58
C PRO A 102 8.14 -28.53 1.90
N VAL A 103 8.71 -29.42 2.74
CA VAL A 103 8.15 -29.82 4.04
C VAL A 103 8.05 -28.64 4.99
N SER A 104 9.13 -27.84 5.08
CA SER A 104 9.22 -26.67 5.95
C SER A 104 8.24 -25.59 5.53
N LEU A 105 8.04 -25.41 4.22
CA LEU A 105 7.08 -24.44 3.69
C LEU A 105 5.64 -24.80 4.05
N LEU A 106 5.26 -26.08 3.90
CA LEU A 106 3.94 -26.55 4.32
C LEU A 106 3.77 -26.49 5.84
N LYS A 107 4.82 -26.77 6.60
CA LYS A 107 4.81 -26.59 8.05
C LYS A 107 4.61 -25.12 8.45
N ALA A 108 5.19 -24.17 7.71
CA ALA A 108 5.09 -22.75 8.00
C ALA A 108 3.65 -22.21 7.88
N LEU A 109 2.83 -22.79 6.99
CA LEU A 109 1.40 -22.47 6.84
C LEU A 109 0.65 -22.47 8.17
N PHE A 110 1.01 -23.40 9.05
CA PHE A 110 0.37 -23.65 10.32
C PHE A 110 0.74 -22.69 11.44
N PHE A 111 1.76 -21.86 11.22
CA PHE A 111 2.18 -20.80 12.14
C PHE A 111 1.70 -19.42 11.70
N GLN A 112 1.05 -19.32 10.54
CA GLN A 112 0.47 -18.06 10.07
C GLN A 112 -0.72 -17.68 10.96
N ASN A 113 -0.67 -16.46 11.50
CA ASN A 113 -1.69 -15.96 12.41
C ASN A 113 -2.96 -15.64 11.60
N LYS A 114 -4.05 -16.39 11.84
CA LYS A 114 -5.32 -16.24 11.09
C LYS A 114 -6.03 -14.89 11.35
N SER A 115 -5.63 -14.14 12.38
CA SER A 115 -6.30 -12.90 12.77
C SER A 115 -5.74 -11.67 12.03
N CYS A 116 -6.48 -11.21 11.01
CA CYS A 116 -6.32 -9.86 10.48
C CYS A 116 -7.25 -8.92 11.27
N ILE A 117 -6.74 -8.24 12.30
CA ILE A 117 -7.48 -7.17 12.98
C ILE A 117 -7.33 -5.92 12.12
N VAL A 118 -8.29 -5.67 11.24
CA VAL A 118 -8.29 -4.49 10.38
C VAL A 118 -8.58 -3.25 11.24
N LYS A 119 -7.54 -2.47 11.56
CA LYS A 119 -7.73 -1.16 12.18
C LYS A 119 -8.23 -0.18 11.12
N HIS A 120 -9.42 0.37 11.33
CA HIS A 120 -9.99 1.42 10.48
C HIS A 120 -9.93 2.74 11.21
N HIS A 121 -9.01 3.61 10.81
CA HIS A 121 -8.99 5.00 11.25
C HIS A 121 -9.85 5.85 10.29
N SER A 122 -10.70 6.69 10.87
CA SER A 122 -11.61 7.52 10.09
C SER A 122 -10.83 8.60 9.35
N LEU A 123 -11.19 8.86 8.09
CA LEU A 123 -10.56 9.80 7.14
C LEU A 123 -9.27 9.34 6.46
N ASP A 124 -8.64 8.24 6.88
CA ASP A 124 -7.41 7.75 6.23
C ASP A 124 -7.61 7.56 4.75
N CYS A 125 -6.55 7.91 4.01
CA CYS A 125 -6.50 7.66 2.58
C CYS A 125 -6.75 6.18 2.39
N ASP A 126 -7.58 5.86 1.42
CA ASP A 126 -8.04 4.52 1.22
C ASP A 126 -6.89 3.55 0.79
N ALA A 127 -5.71 4.08 0.40
CA ALA A 127 -4.46 3.34 0.18
C ALA A 127 -3.78 2.88 1.49
N CYS A 128 -4.12 3.50 2.62
CA CYS A 128 -3.54 3.21 3.93
C CYS A 128 -4.33 2.15 4.72
N VAL A 129 -5.37 1.58 4.09
CA VAL A 129 -6.16 0.50 4.68
C VAL A 129 -5.42 -0.82 4.47
N GLU A 130 -5.34 -1.65 5.52
CA GLU A 130 -4.81 -3.01 5.42
C GLU A 130 -5.70 -3.89 4.53
N MET A 131 -5.08 -4.72 3.71
CA MET A 131 -5.77 -5.71 2.88
C MET A 131 -6.49 -6.70 3.79
N ARG A 132 -7.82 -6.81 3.63
CA ARG A 132 -8.59 -7.85 4.29
C ARG A 132 -8.41 -9.15 3.54
N ARG A 133 -8.33 -10.29 4.22
CA ARG A 133 -8.49 -11.57 3.52
C ARG A 133 -9.91 -11.65 2.94
N ILE A 134 -10.06 -12.33 1.80
CA ILE A 134 -11.38 -12.60 1.22
C ILE A 134 -12.21 -13.34 2.27
N ASN A 135 -13.44 -12.89 2.45
CA ASN A 135 -14.32 -13.50 3.42
C ASN A 135 -15.16 -14.58 2.78
N TRP A 136 -14.68 -15.82 2.87
CA TRP A 136 -15.37 -16.99 2.33
C TRP A 136 -16.57 -17.42 3.19
N ASP A 137 -16.52 -17.17 4.50
CA ASP A 137 -17.48 -17.69 5.47
C ASP A 137 -18.00 -16.57 6.40
N ILE A 138 -19.17 -15.98 6.10
CA ILE A 138 -19.99 -15.29 7.11
C ILE A 138 -21.42 -15.84 7.11
N PRO A 139 -21.92 -16.38 8.24
CA PRO A 139 -23.36 -16.44 8.46
C PRO A 139 -23.91 -15.02 8.52
N ALA A 140 -24.95 -14.71 7.75
CA ALA A 140 -25.58 -13.39 7.52
C ALA A 140 -25.90 -12.50 8.76
N SER A 141 -25.53 -12.91 9.97
CA SER A 141 -25.75 -12.24 11.26
C SER A 141 -24.52 -11.58 11.90
N ALA A 142 -23.31 -11.65 11.31
CA ALA A 142 -22.12 -11.05 11.92
C ALA A 142 -21.98 -9.55 11.62
N SER A 143 -22.61 -8.75 12.48
CA SER A 143 -22.21 -7.43 13.01
C SER A 143 -23.28 -6.36 12.87
N ILE A 144 -24.06 -6.20 13.95
CA ILE A 144 -24.68 -4.92 14.29
C ILE A 144 -23.51 -3.98 14.60
N ASP A 145 -23.09 -3.17 13.63
CA ASP A 145 -22.20 -2.06 13.88
C ASP A 145 -22.87 -1.18 14.96
N ALA A 146 -22.32 -1.16 16.17
CA ALA A 146 -22.79 -0.25 17.21
C ALA A 146 -22.84 1.15 16.61
N LYS A 147 -23.95 1.89 16.79
CA LYS A 147 -24.16 3.22 16.20
C LYS A 147 -22.92 4.11 16.42
N LYS A 148 -22.03 4.19 15.43
CA LYS A 148 -20.87 5.07 15.47
C LYS A 148 -21.37 6.49 15.30
N THR A 149 -20.91 7.39 16.17
CA THR A 149 -21.12 8.82 16.04
C THR A 149 -19.78 9.49 15.77
N VAL A 150 -19.79 10.67 15.14
CA VAL A 150 -18.57 11.48 14.96
C VAL A 150 -17.90 11.78 16.30
N HIS A 151 -18.69 11.95 17.37
CA HIS A 151 -18.17 12.12 18.72
C HIS A 151 -17.39 10.89 19.20
N ASN A 152 -17.92 9.68 18.98
CA ASN A 152 -17.25 8.44 19.38
C ASN A 152 -15.92 8.25 18.64
N ILE A 153 -15.87 8.60 17.35
CA ILE A 153 -14.63 8.57 16.54
C ILE A 153 -13.60 9.52 17.14
N TYR A 154 -13.98 10.78 17.38
CA TYR A 154 -13.08 11.77 17.92
C TYR A 154 -12.54 11.39 19.32
N GLN A 155 -13.40 10.84 20.18
CA GLN A 155 -12.99 10.36 21.50
C GLN A 155 -12.03 9.16 21.42
N ALA A 156 -12.21 8.26 20.44
CA ALA A 156 -11.29 7.15 20.22
C ALA A 156 -9.89 7.66 19.83
N ILE A 157 -9.81 8.58 18.86
CA ILE A 157 -8.54 9.19 18.43
C ILE A 157 -7.86 9.92 19.58
N ARG A 158 -8.63 10.64 20.42
CA ARG A 158 -8.08 11.32 21.58
C ARG A 158 -7.47 10.37 22.62
N LYS A 159 -8.00 9.15 22.74
CA LYS A 159 -7.44 8.10 23.61
C LYS A 159 -6.16 7.46 23.05
N GLU A 160 -5.91 7.63 21.75
CA GLU A 160 -4.71 7.15 21.05
C GLU A 160 -3.58 8.18 21.04
N GLU A 161 -3.75 9.36 21.66
CA GLU A 161 -2.70 10.37 21.78
C GLU A 161 -1.50 9.84 22.59
N ASP A 162 -0.30 10.02 22.05
CA ASP A 162 0.94 9.53 22.62
C ASP A 162 1.94 10.68 22.77
N MET A 163 2.18 11.08 24.03
CA MET A 163 3.08 12.21 24.32
C MET A 163 4.52 11.96 23.87
N THR A 164 4.98 10.69 23.84
CA THR A 164 6.32 10.36 23.33
C THR A 164 6.37 10.53 21.82
N GLU A 165 5.33 10.12 21.09
CA GLU A 165 5.22 10.35 19.63
C GLU A 165 5.28 11.85 19.33
N SER A 166 4.46 12.65 19.99
CA SER A 166 4.44 14.12 19.83
C SER A 166 5.80 14.75 20.09
N ARG A 167 6.49 14.31 21.16
CA ARG A 167 7.84 14.78 21.50
C ARG A 167 8.86 14.42 20.43
N LEU A 168 8.89 13.16 19.98
CA LEU A 168 9.83 12.69 18.96
C LEU A 168 9.62 13.41 17.62
N GLN A 169 8.36 13.56 17.19
CA GLN A 169 8.02 14.30 15.97
C GLN A 169 8.53 15.75 16.07
N LYS A 170 8.26 16.44 17.18
CA LYS A 170 8.73 17.81 17.41
C LYS A 170 10.25 17.97 17.29
N LEU A 171 11.02 17.02 17.78
CA LEU A 171 12.48 17.03 17.68
C LEU A 171 13.03 16.63 16.29
N GLY A 172 12.15 16.16 15.40
CA GLY A 172 12.47 15.83 14.00
C GLY A 172 12.30 17.00 13.02
N LEU A 173 11.88 18.17 13.50
CA LEU A 173 11.75 19.37 12.68
C LEU A 173 13.11 19.81 12.09
N ALA A 174 13.08 20.39 10.89
CA ALA A 174 14.27 20.90 10.19
C ALA A 174 14.95 22.08 10.92
N GLN A 175 14.21 22.83 11.75
CA GLN A 175 14.76 23.81 12.68
C GLN A 175 14.20 23.60 14.08
N LEU A 176 15.09 23.66 15.07
CA LEU A 176 14.81 23.54 16.49
C LEU A 176 15.22 24.84 17.17
N SER A 177 14.37 25.34 18.08
CA SER A 177 14.73 26.42 19.00
C SER A 177 15.81 25.97 19.99
N ASP A 178 16.49 26.90 20.65
CA ASP A 178 17.55 26.58 21.61
C ASP A 178 17.08 25.63 22.73
N LYS A 179 15.84 25.80 23.20
CA LYS A 179 15.23 24.88 24.17
C LYS A 179 15.04 23.46 23.61
N GLU A 180 14.60 23.35 22.36
CA GLU A 180 14.40 22.07 21.68
C GLU A 180 15.73 21.40 21.34
N GLN A 181 16.78 22.17 21.04
CA GLN A 181 18.14 21.67 20.83
C GLN A 181 18.70 21.04 22.12
N LEU A 182 18.55 21.69 23.27
CA LEU A 182 18.95 21.13 24.57
C LEU A 182 18.20 19.83 24.89
N GLU A 183 16.89 19.78 24.60
CA GLU A 183 16.09 18.56 24.76
C GLU A 183 16.55 17.45 23.81
N PHE A 184 16.87 17.79 22.56
CA PHE A 184 17.37 16.86 21.56
C PHE A 184 18.73 16.26 21.97
N GLU A 185 19.64 17.06 22.49
CA GLU A 185 20.94 16.61 22.99
C GLU A 185 20.78 15.59 24.13
N GLN A 186 19.87 15.87 25.08
CA GLN A 186 19.55 14.93 26.14
C GLN A 186 18.99 13.62 25.59
N LEU A 187 18.07 13.69 24.62
CA LEU A 187 17.51 12.51 23.97
C LEU A 187 18.58 11.67 23.27
N MET A 188 19.54 12.28 22.57
CA MET A 188 20.63 11.53 21.91
C MET A 188 21.49 10.76 22.91
N ARG A 189 21.69 11.29 24.12
CA ARG A 189 22.48 10.64 25.18
C ARG A 189 21.75 9.49 25.87
N SER A 190 20.43 9.54 25.98
CA SER A 190 19.66 8.61 26.83
C SER A 190 18.44 7.96 26.16
N MET A 191 18.45 7.84 24.83
CA MET A 191 17.34 7.24 24.08
C MET A 191 17.06 5.79 24.49
N THR A 192 15.79 5.50 24.76
CA THR A 192 15.34 4.16 25.18
C THR A 192 14.99 3.25 23.98
N PRO A 193 14.98 1.91 24.15
CA PRO A 193 14.54 0.99 23.10
C PRO A 193 13.11 1.25 22.58
N THR A 194 12.21 1.67 23.46
CA THR A 194 10.83 2.03 23.10
C THR A 194 10.79 3.27 22.19
N GLU A 195 11.60 4.27 22.48
CA GLU A 195 11.73 5.46 21.64
C GLU A 195 12.37 5.14 20.30
N ILE A 196 13.37 4.25 20.26
CA ILE A 196 13.98 3.76 19.01
C ILE A 196 12.93 3.08 18.13
N LYS A 197 12.07 2.23 18.72
CA LYS A 197 10.97 1.58 17.99
C LYS A 197 9.97 2.58 17.43
N LYS A 198 9.55 3.59 18.22
CA LYS A 198 8.67 4.67 17.77
C LYS A 198 9.32 5.55 16.70
N MET A 199 10.60 5.85 16.83
CA MET A 199 11.37 6.60 15.83
C MET A 199 11.42 5.87 14.48
N LYS A 200 11.53 4.53 14.50
CA LYS A 200 11.45 3.69 13.29
C LYS A 200 10.08 3.78 12.62
N SER A 201 8.98 3.70 13.38
CA SER A 201 7.62 3.79 12.83
C SER A 201 7.29 5.18 12.28
N LEU A 202 7.76 6.24 12.97
CA LEU A 202 7.58 7.63 12.57
C LEU A 202 8.56 8.10 11.49
N ARG A 203 9.48 7.23 11.05
CA ARG A 203 10.49 7.49 10.01
C ARG A 203 11.41 8.70 10.33
N LEU A 204 11.83 8.85 11.58
CA LEU A 204 12.57 10.04 12.07
C LEU A 204 14.10 9.91 12.06
N ALA A 205 14.65 8.71 11.87
CA ALA A 205 16.09 8.45 12.04
C ALA A 205 17.01 9.38 11.22
N ALA A 206 16.71 9.56 9.92
CA ALA A 206 17.47 10.45 9.06
C ALA A 206 17.36 11.93 9.48
N LEU A 207 16.16 12.36 9.90
CA LEU A 207 15.92 13.73 10.38
C LEU A 207 16.72 14.02 11.65
N PHE A 208 16.77 13.05 12.56
CA PHE A 208 17.55 13.16 13.79
C PHE A 208 19.05 13.20 13.47
N LEU A 209 19.54 12.35 12.57
CA LEU A 209 20.94 12.38 12.16
C LEU A 209 21.32 13.73 11.52
N ASN A 210 20.44 14.32 10.70
CA ASN A 210 20.64 15.67 10.16
C ASN A 210 20.71 16.73 11.26
N ASN A 211 19.85 16.65 12.27
CA ASN A 211 19.89 17.57 13.40
C ASN A 211 21.18 17.41 14.23
N CYS A 212 21.69 16.18 14.40
CA CYS A 212 23.00 15.96 15.02
C CYS A 212 24.12 16.69 14.26
N TYR A 213 24.17 16.57 12.93
CA TYR A 213 25.16 17.28 12.12
C TYR A 213 24.97 18.79 12.15
N LYS A 214 23.71 19.25 12.12
CA LYS A 214 23.38 20.68 12.07
C LYS A 214 23.77 21.42 13.35
N TYR A 215 23.56 20.80 14.50
CA TYR A 215 23.76 21.41 15.82
C TYR A 215 25.03 20.90 16.53
N ASP A 216 25.89 20.16 15.83
CA ASP A 216 27.13 19.57 16.36
C ASP A 216 26.90 18.72 17.63
N ILE A 217 25.87 17.87 17.59
CA ILE A 217 25.49 16.98 18.69
C ILE A 217 25.94 15.55 18.37
N SER A 218 26.61 14.89 19.32
CA SER A 218 27.00 13.49 19.19
C SER A 218 25.78 12.58 19.00
N PRO A 219 25.68 11.84 17.89
CA PRO A 219 24.50 11.04 17.60
C PRO A 219 24.48 9.75 18.43
N ASN A 220 23.27 9.30 18.79
CA ASN A 220 23.09 7.98 19.37
C ASN A 220 23.43 6.87 18.35
N ALA A 221 24.16 5.83 18.75
CA ALA A 221 24.58 4.75 17.85
C ALA A 221 23.40 4.03 17.17
N ALA A 222 22.25 3.90 17.86
CA ALA A 222 21.05 3.31 17.26
C ALA A 222 20.46 4.22 16.15
N VAL A 223 20.47 5.54 16.34
CA VAL A 223 20.02 6.50 15.32
C VAL A 223 20.90 6.41 14.08
N VAL A 224 22.22 6.40 14.27
CA VAL A 224 23.21 6.21 13.19
C VAL A 224 22.93 4.91 12.43
N SER A 225 22.86 3.79 13.15
CA SER A 225 22.62 2.47 12.55
C SER A 225 21.33 2.43 11.72
N LEU A 226 20.22 2.95 12.27
CA LEU A 226 18.94 2.97 11.57
C LEU A 226 18.97 3.90 10.34
N ALA A 227 19.57 5.09 10.43
CA ALA A 227 19.66 6.04 9.31
C ALA A 227 20.53 5.50 8.16
N TYR A 228 21.70 4.93 8.47
CA TYR A 228 22.57 4.35 7.44
C TYR A 228 21.95 3.08 6.82
N LYS A 229 21.22 2.28 7.59
CA LYS A 229 20.50 1.13 7.04
C LYS A 229 19.40 1.56 6.05
N GLN A 230 18.69 2.66 6.33
CA GLN A 230 17.75 3.26 5.34
C GLN A 230 18.48 3.70 4.08
N LEU A 231 19.61 4.39 4.22
CA LEU A 231 20.41 4.85 3.09
C LEU A 231 20.87 3.69 2.20
N VAL A 232 21.33 2.59 2.80
CA VAL A 232 21.74 1.40 2.05
C VAL A 232 20.54 0.78 1.33
N SER A 233 19.40 0.63 2.01
CA SER A 233 18.17 0.12 1.41
C SER A 233 17.75 0.93 0.18
N MET A 234 17.82 2.27 0.27
CA MET A 234 17.52 3.16 -0.85
C MET A 234 18.49 2.96 -2.01
N LYS A 235 19.80 2.93 -1.75
CA LYS A 235 20.81 2.72 -2.80
C LYS A 235 20.65 1.38 -3.52
N VAL A 236 20.26 0.34 -2.79
CA VAL A 236 19.97 -0.98 -3.39
C VAL A 236 18.71 -0.91 -4.26
N ALA A 237 17.67 -0.21 -3.81
CA ALA A 237 16.45 -0.02 -4.60
C ALA A 237 16.65 0.91 -5.81
N ASP A 238 17.49 1.94 -5.72
CA ASP A 238 17.68 2.95 -6.77
C ASP A 238 18.09 2.33 -8.12
N LYS A 239 18.88 1.24 -8.10
CA LYS A 239 19.25 0.51 -9.32
C LYS A 239 18.05 -0.15 -9.99
N GLU A 240 17.14 -0.71 -9.20
CA GLU A 240 15.88 -1.29 -9.73
C GLU A 240 15.00 -0.17 -10.31
N ILE A 241 14.92 0.96 -9.62
CA ILE A 241 14.13 2.11 -10.07
C ILE A 241 14.71 2.76 -11.33
N GLU A 242 16.03 2.74 -11.53
CA GLU A 242 16.66 3.19 -12.77
C GLU A 242 16.23 2.33 -13.97
N ASN A 243 16.16 1.01 -13.82
CA ASN A 243 15.65 0.11 -14.86
C ASN A 243 14.19 0.43 -15.20
N VAL A 244 13.36 0.69 -14.19
CA VAL A 244 11.95 1.09 -14.37
C VAL A 244 11.84 2.41 -15.14
N LYS A 245 12.65 3.42 -14.79
CA LYS A 245 12.70 4.70 -15.52
C LYS A 245 13.14 4.51 -16.96
N ASN A 246 14.12 3.65 -17.21
CA ASN A 246 14.58 3.35 -18.57
C ASN A 246 13.47 2.69 -19.40
N PHE A 247 12.69 1.78 -18.81
CA PHE A 247 11.52 1.20 -19.46
C PHE A 247 10.46 2.26 -19.81
N ILE A 248 10.09 3.11 -18.85
CA ILE A 248 9.13 4.21 -19.05
C ILE A 248 9.57 5.11 -20.21
N ASN A 249 10.82 5.56 -20.19
CA ASN A 249 11.38 6.45 -21.22
C ASN A 249 11.48 5.77 -22.59
N SER A 250 11.95 4.52 -22.65
CA SER A 250 12.13 3.81 -23.92
C SER A 250 10.81 3.49 -24.61
N ASN A 251 9.72 3.40 -23.85
CA ASN A 251 8.37 3.16 -24.35
C ASN A 251 7.52 4.45 -24.45
N ASN A 252 8.11 5.62 -24.19
CA ASN A 252 7.43 6.92 -24.19
C ASN A 252 6.15 6.95 -23.34
N LEU A 253 6.15 6.28 -22.18
CA LEU A 253 5.00 6.27 -21.28
C LEU A 253 4.93 7.61 -20.52
N ASN A 254 3.74 8.19 -20.42
CA ASN A 254 3.45 9.38 -19.63
C ASN A 254 3.23 9.02 -18.15
N ILE A 255 4.33 8.58 -17.54
CA ILE A 255 4.40 8.19 -16.13
C ILE A 255 5.56 8.92 -15.49
N GLU A 256 5.29 9.61 -14.40
CA GLU A 256 6.31 10.36 -13.67
C GLU A 256 6.53 9.84 -12.25
N LEU A 257 7.78 9.89 -11.81
CA LEU A 257 8.12 9.70 -10.41
C LEU A 257 7.68 10.93 -9.60
N VAL A 258 6.85 10.68 -8.61
CA VAL A 258 6.33 11.62 -7.64
C VAL A 258 7.26 11.61 -6.42
N LYS A 259 7.76 12.79 -6.04
CA LYS A 259 8.68 12.97 -4.90
C LYS A 259 9.95 12.10 -4.99
N GLY A 260 10.55 11.74 -3.85
CA GLY A 260 11.77 10.95 -3.82
C GLY A 260 13.02 11.74 -4.23
N SER A 261 13.76 11.22 -5.22
CA SER A 261 15.00 11.82 -5.73
C SER A 261 14.85 13.28 -6.17
N ARG A 262 13.67 13.70 -6.65
CA ARG A 262 13.41 15.10 -7.06
C ARG A 262 13.48 16.09 -5.89
N LEU A 263 13.18 15.64 -4.67
CA LEU A 263 13.24 16.49 -3.46
C LEU A 263 14.57 16.36 -2.72
N ASN A 264 15.32 15.26 -2.94
CA ASN A 264 16.63 15.08 -2.31
C ASN A 264 17.58 16.25 -2.60
N SER A 265 17.54 16.81 -3.81
CA SER A 265 18.36 17.96 -4.20
C SER A 265 18.00 19.27 -3.49
N LEU A 266 16.86 19.35 -2.81
CA LEU A 266 16.43 20.53 -2.05
C LEU A 266 16.98 20.53 -0.61
N TYR A 267 17.48 19.39 -0.14
CA TYR A 267 18.07 19.27 1.20
C TYR A 267 19.49 19.87 1.22
N PRO A 268 19.93 20.45 2.35
CA PRO A 268 21.31 20.94 2.49
C PRO A 268 22.35 19.86 2.20
N GLN A 269 23.52 20.26 1.70
CA GLN A 269 24.60 19.34 1.40
C GLN A 269 24.97 18.51 2.65
N GLY A 270 25.07 17.18 2.47
CA GLY A 270 25.37 16.23 3.55
C GLY A 270 24.14 15.79 4.36
N PHE A 271 22.97 16.41 4.16
CA PHE A 271 21.74 15.96 4.83
C PHE A 271 21.11 14.79 4.09
N LEU A 272 20.52 13.88 4.86
CA LEU A 272 19.84 12.69 4.38
C LEU A 272 18.34 12.95 4.28
N ARG A 273 17.76 12.66 3.12
CA ARG A 273 16.31 12.52 2.95
C ARG A 273 16.01 11.06 2.66
N THR A 274 15.31 10.38 3.57
CA THR A 274 14.92 8.99 3.37
C THR A 274 13.52 8.88 2.81
N HIS A 275 13.38 8.06 1.76
CA HIS A 275 12.12 7.59 1.22
C HIS A 275 12.26 6.08 0.98
N MET A 276 11.20 5.32 1.24
CA MET A 276 11.23 3.86 1.13
C MET A 276 10.32 3.34 0.03
N ASP A 277 9.36 4.16 -0.38
CA ASP A 277 8.38 3.88 -1.40
C ASP A 277 8.63 4.85 -2.57
N TYR A 278 8.51 4.35 -3.78
CA TYR A 278 8.66 5.11 -5.01
C TYR A 278 7.28 5.30 -5.63
N ASP A 279 6.69 6.47 -5.38
CA ASP A 279 5.39 6.86 -5.93
C ASP A 279 5.55 7.21 -7.41
N PHE A 280 4.82 6.52 -8.29
CA PHE A 280 4.63 6.89 -9.68
C PHE A 280 3.21 7.43 -9.90
N LEU A 281 3.07 8.36 -10.83
CA LEU A 281 1.79 8.85 -11.33
C LEU A 281 1.70 8.60 -12.83
N ALA A 282 0.80 7.71 -13.21
CA ALA A 282 0.41 7.47 -14.59
C ALA A 282 -0.81 8.32 -14.95
N GLN A 283 -0.73 9.08 -16.04
CA GLN A 283 -1.84 9.96 -16.45
C GLN A 283 -3.07 9.18 -16.92
N ASN A 284 -2.88 7.96 -17.41
CA ASN A 284 -3.96 7.08 -17.83
C ASN A 284 -3.75 5.63 -17.36
N LEU A 285 -4.83 4.86 -17.36
CA LEU A 285 -4.83 3.47 -16.87
C LEU A 285 -4.10 2.52 -17.82
N ASN A 286 -4.14 2.74 -19.14
CA ASN A 286 -3.47 1.87 -20.12
C ASN A 286 -1.97 1.80 -19.86
N GLU A 287 -1.32 2.96 -19.73
CA GLU A 287 0.11 3.05 -19.47
C GLU A 287 0.47 2.53 -18.08
N ALA A 288 -0.38 2.76 -17.08
CA ALA A 288 -0.20 2.16 -15.76
C ALA A 288 -0.16 0.63 -15.85
N PHE A 289 -1.07 0.02 -16.63
CA PHE A 289 -1.11 -1.42 -16.84
C PHE A 289 0.11 -1.96 -17.59
N LEU A 290 0.64 -1.22 -18.57
CA LEU A 290 1.91 -1.58 -19.23
C LEU A 290 3.09 -1.57 -18.25
N LEU A 291 3.14 -0.58 -17.36
CA LEU A 291 4.18 -0.53 -16.33
C LEU A 291 4.03 -1.68 -15.32
N ILE A 292 2.80 -1.99 -14.89
CA ILE A 292 2.53 -3.07 -13.95
C ILE A 292 2.91 -4.44 -14.55
N ASP A 293 2.54 -4.69 -15.81
CA ASP A 293 2.93 -5.88 -16.56
C ASP A 293 4.45 -6.06 -16.55
N TYR A 294 5.20 -5.02 -16.95
CA TYR A 294 6.66 -5.04 -16.92
C TYR A 294 7.24 -5.29 -15.51
N LEU A 295 6.67 -4.67 -14.48
CA LEU A 295 7.16 -4.83 -13.11
C LEU A 295 6.98 -6.27 -12.61
N VAL A 296 5.83 -6.87 -12.87
CA VAL A 296 5.51 -8.23 -12.40
C VAL A 296 6.21 -9.29 -13.26
N ASN A 297 6.13 -9.18 -14.59
CA ASN A 297 6.59 -10.22 -15.51
C ASN A 297 8.09 -10.13 -15.84
N ASN A 298 8.70 -8.94 -15.78
CA ASN A 298 10.11 -8.75 -16.13
C ASN A 298 11.00 -8.36 -14.94
N CYS A 299 10.43 -7.77 -13.89
CA CYS A 299 11.21 -7.28 -12.75
C CYS A 299 10.99 -8.06 -11.45
N ASP A 300 10.16 -9.10 -11.43
CA ASP A 300 9.82 -9.92 -10.26
C ASP A 300 9.21 -9.11 -9.08
N TYR A 301 8.53 -7.99 -9.36
CA TYR A 301 7.70 -7.33 -8.35
C TYR A 301 6.42 -8.12 -8.10
N LYS A 302 5.92 -8.09 -6.86
CA LYS A 302 4.76 -8.88 -6.44
C LYS A 302 3.75 -8.04 -5.67
N LEU A 303 2.49 -8.42 -5.77
CA LEU A 303 1.42 -7.99 -4.89
C LEU A 303 1.59 -8.69 -3.53
N VAL A 304 1.23 -7.99 -2.45
CA VAL A 304 1.50 -8.47 -1.09
C VAL A 304 0.22 -8.78 -0.32
N LEU A 305 0.10 -10.03 0.11
CA LEU A 305 -0.98 -10.49 0.98
C LEU A 305 -0.65 -10.22 2.45
N GLY A 306 -1.63 -9.74 3.21
CA GLY A 306 -1.47 -9.45 4.64
C GLY A 306 -0.72 -8.15 4.95
N GLY A 307 -0.51 -7.30 3.94
CA GLY A 307 0.02 -5.94 4.06
C GLY A 307 -1.06 -4.86 3.81
N SER A 308 -0.66 -3.72 3.25
CA SER A 308 -1.59 -2.70 2.73
C SER A 308 -2.39 -3.23 1.54
N VAL A 309 -3.50 -2.56 1.20
CA VAL A 309 -4.32 -2.91 0.02
C VAL A 309 -3.44 -2.93 -1.23
N PRO A 310 -3.30 -4.08 -1.93
CA PRO A 310 -2.37 -4.21 -3.02
C PRO A 310 -2.89 -3.55 -4.29
N PHE A 311 -4.21 -3.50 -4.50
CA PHE A 311 -4.82 -2.82 -5.65
C PHE A 311 -6.27 -2.40 -5.36
N SER A 312 -6.65 -1.22 -5.84
CA SER A 312 -8.02 -0.73 -5.78
C SER A 312 -8.33 0.32 -6.82
N PHE A 313 -9.62 0.43 -7.16
CA PHE A 313 -10.19 1.53 -7.93
C PHE A 313 -11.09 2.40 -7.06
N LYS A 314 -11.20 3.67 -7.45
CA LYS A 314 -12.14 4.61 -6.88
C LYS A 314 -12.67 5.53 -7.95
N LEU A 315 -13.99 5.69 -7.97
CA LEU A 315 -14.63 6.68 -8.81
C LEU A 315 -14.76 7.99 -8.04
N VAL A 316 -14.19 9.06 -8.59
CA VAL A 316 -14.27 10.42 -8.02
C VAL A 316 -14.93 11.35 -9.04
N GLU A 317 -15.45 12.47 -8.56
CA GLU A 317 -15.91 13.54 -9.45
C GLU A 317 -14.91 14.69 -9.37
N HIS A 318 -14.29 15.00 -10.50
CA HIS A 318 -13.35 16.10 -10.65
C HIS A 318 -13.86 17.04 -11.74
N ARG A 319 -14.02 18.34 -11.44
CA ARG A 319 -14.55 19.35 -12.38
C ARG A 319 -15.85 18.93 -13.07
N ASN A 320 -16.79 18.38 -12.29
CA ASN A 320 -18.08 17.87 -12.78
C ASN A 320 -17.97 16.71 -13.78
N LYS A 321 -16.83 16.00 -13.80
CA LYS A 321 -16.63 14.79 -14.59
C LYS A 321 -16.31 13.62 -13.67
N GLU A 322 -16.90 12.47 -13.96
CA GLU A 322 -16.60 11.23 -13.27
C GLU A 322 -15.30 10.64 -13.82
N ILE A 323 -14.36 10.33 -12.93
CA ILE A 323 -13.03 9.83 -13.28
C ILE A 323 -12.73 8.61 -12.43
N ILE A 324 -12.32 7.53 -13.09
CA ILE A 324 -11.80 6.34 -12.41
C ILE A 324 -10.34 6.59 -12.07
N THR A 325 -10.01 6.43 -10.80
CA THR A 325 -8.63 6.41 -10.30
C THR A 325 -8.27 5.04 -9.78
N GLY A 326 -7.01 4.68 -9.94
CA GLY A 326 -6.44 3.40 -9.50
C GLY A 326 -5.24 3.62 -8.60
N HIS A 327 -5.01 2.68 -7.70
CA HIS A 327 -3.82 2.66 -6.86
C HIS A 327 -3.39 1.23 -6.57
N ILE A 328 -2.15 0.90 -6.90
CA ILE A 328 -1.54 -0.42 -6.73
C ILE A 328 -0.20 -0.29 -5.99
N HIS A 329 0.07 -1.22 -5.08
CA HIS A 329 1.34 -1.37 -4.39
C HIS A 329 2.02 -2.65 -4.87
N LEU A 330 3.28 -2.52 -5.27
CA LEU A 330 4.11 -3.64 -5.71
C LEU A 330 5.40 -3.65 -4.91
N GLU A 331 5.79 -4.83 -4.44
CA GLU A 331 6.97 -5.00 -3.60
C GLU A 331 7.93 -6.03 -4.21
N LYS A 332 9.23 -5.77 -4.08
CA LYS A 332 10.30 -6.72 -4.44
C LYS A 332 11.28 -6.86 -3.28
N ILE A 333 11.57 -8.11 -2.91
CA ILE A 333 12.60 -8.42 -1.91
C ILE A 333 13.96 -8.54 -2.60
N LEU A 334 14.92 -7.76 -2.13
CA LEU A 334 16.27 -7.67 -2.66
C LEU A 334 17.26 -8.24 -1.64
N GLN A 335 18.08 -9.20 -2.08
CA GLN A 335 19.12 -9.83 -1.25
C GLN A 335 18.57 -10.41 0.07
N ASP A 336 17.32 -10.87 0.07
CA ASP A 336 16.59 -11.41 1.23
C ASP A 336 16.48 -10.47 2.46
N GLN A 337 16.87 -9.21 2.33
CA GLN A 337 17.00 -8.26 3.44
C GLN A 337 16.37 -6.89 3.17
N PHE A 338 16.49 -6.40 1.93
CA PHE A 338 16.01 -5.10 1.52
C PHE A 338 14.72 -5.24 0.73
N GLN A 339 13.98 -4.15 0.63
CA GLN A 339 12.70 -4.13 -0.03
C GLN A 339 12.61 -2.86 -0.88
N ALA A 340 12.20 -3.03 -2.12
CA ALA A 340 11.81 -1.94 -3.00
C ALA A 340 10.29 -1.95 -3.14
N VAL A 341 9.66 -0.81 -2.86
CA VAL A 341 8.21 -0.63 -2.92
C VAL A 341 7.90 0.40 -4.00
N ILE A 342 7.01 0.05 -4.92
CA ILE A 342 6.53 0.91 -6.00
C ILE A 342 5.02 1.08 -5.82
N ASP A 343 4.60 2.35 -5.69
CA ASP A 343 3.20 2.74 -5.61
C ASP A 343 2.81 3.39 -6.93
N ILE A 344 1.83 2.87 -7.67
CA ILE A 344 1.40 3.48 -8.94
C ILE A 344 0.01 4.06 -8.77
N ASN A 345 -0.07 5.38 -8.84
CA ASN A 345 -1.32 6.15 -8.91
C ASN A 345 -1.74 6.28 -10.38
N MET A 346 -3.00 5.98 -10.67
CA MET A 346 -3.53 5.93 -12.05
C MET A 346 -4.68 6.91 -12.19
N GLY A 347 -4.67 7.72 -13.24
CA GLY A 347 -5.74 8.67 -13.56
C GLY A 347 -5.76 9.91 -12.65
N GLY A 348 -4.79 10.06 -11.76
CA GLY A 348 -4.63 11.22 -10.87
C GLY A 348 -4.06 10.83 -9.50
N PHE A 349 -3.42 11.79 -8.82
CA PHE A 349 -2.96 11.60 -7.45
C PHE A 349 -4.11 11.90 -6.47
N PRO A 350 -4.43 11.03 -5.50
CA PRO A 350 -5.59 11.21 -4.64
C PRO A 350 -5.47 12.44 -3.71
N LEU A 351 -6.53 13.25 -3.65
CA LEU A 351 -6.72 14.35 -2.69
C LEU A 351 -7.68 13.93 -1.57
N GLY A 352 -7.13 13.22 -0.59
CA GLY A 352 -7.95 12.70 0.51
C GLY A 352 -9.02 11.73 -0.02
N ARG A 353 -10.29 12.06 0.21
CA ARG A 353 -11.42 11.15 -0.12
C ARG A 353 -12.32 11.60 -1.26
N THR A 354 -12.21 12.83 -1.73
CA THR A 354 -13.26 13.45 -2.56
C THR A 354 -12.79 13.89 -3.93
N ASP A 355 -11.48 14.05 -4.14
CA ASP A 355 -10.96 14.65 -5.37
C ASP A 355 -9.56 14.11 -5.72
N VAL A 356 -8.96 14.61 -6.81
CA VAL A 356 -7.67 14.19 -7.38
C VAL A 356 -6.88 15.38 -7.95
N ILE A 357 -5.56 15.23 -7.99
CA ILE A 357 -4.63 16.07 -8.76
C ILE A 357 -4.38 15.37 -10.09
N GLN A 358 -4.77 15.98 -11.20
CA GLN A 358 -4.43 15.53 -12.56
C GLN A 358 -3.48 16.53 -13.20
N ALA A 359 -2.29 16.08 -13.59
CA ALA A 359 -1.37 16.92 -14.36
C ALA A 359 -1.72 16.81 -15.85
N ALA A 360 -1.60 17.91 -16.60
CA ALA A 360 -1.99 17.93 -18.00
C ALA A 360 -1.06 17.12 -18.90
N GLU A 361 0.25 17.23 -18.68
CA GLU A 361 1.28 16.51 -19.45
C GLU A 361 2.41 16.10 -18.51
N GLN A 362 3.05 17.07 -17.86
CA GLN A 362 4.15 16.82 -16.91
C GLN A 362 3.90 17.44 -15.53
N LEU A 363 4.46 16.84 -14.49
CA LEU A 363 4.41 17.37 -13.13
C LEU A 363 5.37 18.55 -12.97
N SER A 364 4.78 19.73 -12.78
CA SER A 364 5.55 20.92 -12.43
C SER A 364 6.00 20.88 -10.96
N PRO A 365 7.02 21.68 -10.58
CA PRO A 365 7.38 21.93 -9.18
C PRO A 365 6.17 22.24 -8.27
N GLU A 366 5.21 22.99 -8.80
CA GLU A 366 4.00 23.39 -8.09
C GLU A 366 3.01 22.24 -7.92
N ASP A 367 2.89 21.32 -8.90
CA ASP A 367 2.11 20.09 -8.70
C ASP A 367 2.72 19.25 -7.58
N LEU A 368 4.04 19.12 -7.56
CA LEU A 368 4.74 18.42 -6.49
C LEU A 368 4.46 19.06 -5.12
N ALA A 369 4.40 20.39 -5.02
CA ALA A 369 4.03 21.06 -3.76
C ALA A 369 2.59 20.72 -3.34
N CYS A 370 1.63 20.74 -4.27
CA CYS A 370 0.25 20.33 -4.03
C CYS A 370 0.14 18.86 -3.59
N ILE A 371 0.87 17.95 -4.25
CA ILE A 371 0.95 16.53 -3.87
C ILE A 371 1.59 16.37 -2.48
N THR A 372 2.64 17.13 -2.15
CA THR A 372 3.25 17.09 -0.81
C THR A 372 2.27 17.52 0.27
N VAL A 373 1.45 18.55 0.02
CA VAL A 373 0.35 18.93 0.92
C VAL A 373 -0.67 17.81 1.05
N ALA A 374 -1.14 17.23 -0.06
CA ALA A 374 -2.11 16.13 -0.02
C ALA A 374 -1.61 14.95 0.81
N HIS A 375 -0.33 14.61 0.65
CA HIS A 375 0.33 13.52 1.38
C HIS A 375 0.48 13.80 2.88
N LEU A 376 0.82 15.04 3.26
CA LEU A 376 0.92 15.46 4.66
C LEU A 376 -0.38 15.18 5.45
N PHE A 377 -1.53 15.21 4.77
CA PHE A 377 -2.85 15.00 5.36
C PHE A 377 -3.49 13.64 4.99
N LYS A 378 -2.72 12.71 4.42
CA LYS A 378 -3.25 11.40 3.97
C LYS A 378 -3.40 10.38 5.12
N HIS A 379 -2.61 10.51 6.18
CA HIS A 379 -2.48 9.57 7.30
C HIS A 379 -3.18 10.05 8.59
N ASP A 380 -3.33 9.16 9.57
CA ASP A 380 -3.89 9.45 10.90
C ASP A 380 -3.07 10.49 11.70
N HIS A 381 -1.79 10.64 11.36
CA HIS A 381 -0.88 11.65 11.89
C HIS A 381 -0.12 12.38 10.77
N ALA A 382 0.33 13.60 11.05
CA ALA A 382 1.23 14.33 10.16
C ALA A 382 2.66 13.80 10.35
N PHE A 383 3.25 13.23 9.31
CA PHE A 383 4.67 12.89 9.32
C PHE A 383 5.52 14.15 9.15
N ILE A 384 6.44 14.41 10.09
CA ILE A 384 7.31 15.60 10.02
C ILE A 384 8.21 15.62 8.78
N LYS A 385 8.51 14.47 8.17
CA LYS A 385 9.24 14.42 6.89
C LYS A 385 8.53 15.24 5.79
N ASP A 386 7.20 15.18 5.71
CA ASP A 386 6.43 15.91 4.69
C ASP A 386 6.38 17.42 4.99
N ILE A 387 6.42 17.81 6.28
CA ILE A 387 6.54 19.23 6.68
C ILE A 387 7.92 19.78 6.33
N ASN A 388 8.97 19.00 6.59
CA ASN A 388 10.34 19.35 6.23
C ASN A 388 10.49 19.44 4.70
N ASP A 389 9.91 18.51 3.94
CA ASP A 389 9.84 18.57 2.47
C ASP A 389 9.20 19.89 2.02
N LEU A 390 8.02 20.25 2.54
CA LEU A 390 7.36 21.52 2.22
C LEU A 390 8.21 22.75 2.60
N TYR A 391 8.89 22.71 3.75
CA TYR A 391 9.78 23.80 4.14
C TYR A 391 10.92 24.02 3.14
N TYR A 392 11.63 22.95 2.76
CA TYR A 392 12.73 23.06 1.80
C TYR A 392 12.23 23.46 0.41
N MET A 393 11.04 22.98 0.03
CA MET A 393 10.36 23.43 -1.18
C MET A 393 10.07 24.94 -1.14
N LEU A 394 9.45 25.44 -0.08
CA LEU A 394 9.04 26.86 -0.01
C LEU A 394 10.21 27.82 0.18
N ARG A 395 11.33 27.35 0.73
CA ARG A 395 12.56 28.13 0.91
C ARG A 395 13.32 28.37 -0.41
N GLY A 396 13.26 27.43 -1.34
CA GLY A 396 14.01 27.49 -2.60
C GLY A 396 13.36 28.39 -3.66
N ASN A 397 14.14 28.81 -4.65
CA ASN A 397 13.66 29.59 -5.82
C ASN A 397 13.03 28.72 -6.92
N TRP A 398 12.80 27.43 -6.64
CA TRP A 398 12.35 26.45 -7.63
C TRP A 398 10.83 26.50 -7.90
N LEU A 399 10.05 27.27 -7.12
CA LEU A 399 8.60 27.42 -7.27
C LEU A 399 8.23 28.79 -7.82
N ASN A 400 7.37 28.81 -8.84
CA ASN A 400 6.63 30.00 -9.24
C ASN A 400 5.39 30.15 -8.33
N LYS A 401 5.46 31.14 -7.44
CA LYS A 401 4.41 31.43 -6.44
C LYS A 401 3.04 31.78 -7.06
N GLY A 402 3.03 32.42 -8.22
CA GLY A 402 1.80 32.75 -8.95
C GLY A 402 1.09 31.49 -9.46
N ILE A 403 1.86 30.61 -10.11
CA ILE A 403 1.37 29.31 -10.60
C ILE A 403 0.94 28.42 -9.43
N LEU A 404 1.74 28.37 -8.35
CA LEU A 404 1.40 27.59 -7.16
C LEU A 404 0.07 28.02 -6.56
N ASN A 405 -0.16 29.33 -6.41
CA ASN A 405 -1.42 29.86 -5.91
C ASN A 405 -2.61 29.53 -6.84
N GLN A 406 -2.42 29.52 -8.16
CA GLN A 406 -3.45 29.07 -9.10
C GLN A 406 -3.79 27.59 -8.86
N LYS A 407 -2.77 26.72 -8.81
CA LYS A 407 -2.95 25.27 -8.61
C LYS A 407 -3.56 24.91 -7.25
N ILE A 408 -3.17 25.61 -6.19
CA ILE A 408 -3.77 25.43 -4.86
C ILE A 408 -5.28 25.66 -4.93
N ARG A 409 -5.75 26.72 -5.61
CA ARG A 409 -7.19 26.98 -5.77
C ARG A 409 -7.87 25.99 -6.68
N GLU A 410 -7.21 25.65 -7.78
CA GLU A 410 -7.67 24.67 -8.75
C GLU A 410 -7.93 23.30 -8.13
N TYR A 411 -7.11 22.90 -7.15
CA TYR A 411 -7.23 21.64 -6.40
C TYR A 411 -7.95 21.78 -5.05
N GLY A 412 -8.48 22.96 -4.69
CA GLY A 412 -9.19 23.18 -3.43
C GLY A 412 -8.34 22.99 -2.16
N LEU A 413 -7.03 23.24 -2.25
CA LEU A 413 -6.04 22.99 -1.19
C LEU A 413 -5.81 24.19 -0.26
N GLU A 414 -6.52 25.30 -0.42
CA GLU A 414 -6.25 26.57 0.26
C GLU A 414 -6.18 26.41 1.78
N PHE A 415 -7.12 25.68 2.36
CA PHE A 415 -7.18 25.46 3.81
C PHE A 415 -6.01 24.60 4.32
N LEU A 416 -5.73 23.47 3.67
CA LEU A 416 -4.64 22.57 4.06
C LEU A 416 -3.27 23.23 3.86
N PHE A 417 -3.07 23.89 2.72
CA PHE A 417 -1.85 24.62 2.42
C PHE A 417 -1.65 25.79 3.39
N GLY A 418 -2.69 26.59 3.64
CA GLY A 418 -2.66 27.68 4.61
C GLY A 418 -2.30 27.20 6.00
N LYS A 419 -2.83 26.04 6.44
CA LYS A 419 -2.47 25.43 7.72
C LYS A 419 -1.00 25.04 7.81
N ALA A 420 -0.48 24.36 6.79
CA ALA A 420 0.91 23.93 6.75
C ALA A 420 1.88 25.12 6.70
N VAL A 421 1.59 26.12 5.85
CA VAL A 421 2.43 27.31 5.70
C VAL A 421 2.41 28.20 6.95
N SER A 422 1.26 28.35 7.62
CA SER A 422 1.20 29.10 8.89
C SER A 422 2.16 28.49 9.91
N PHE A 423 2.10 27.17 10.10
CA PHE A 423 3.00 26.47 11.02
C PHE A 423 4.48 26.62 10.62
N ILE A 424 4.77 26.44 9.32
CA ILE A 424 6.13 26.57 8.77
C ILE A 424 6.67 27.99 8.99
N ASN A 425 5.87 29.03 8.76
CA ASN A 425 6.28 30.41 8.98
C ASN A 425 6.55 30.66 10.47
N ASP A 426 5.64 30.22 11.34
CA ASP A 426 5.75 30.40 12.80
C ASP A 426 6.96 29.66 13.39
N LYS A 427 7.29 28.47 12.85
CA LYS A 427 8.37 27.61 13.38
C LYS A 427 9.72 27.79 12.71
N PHE A 428 9.76 28.06 11.41
CA PHE A 428 11.00 28.10 10.63
C PHE A 428 11.38 29.49 10.15
N GLY A 429 10.54 30.50 10.40
CA GLY A 429 10.85 31.89 10.07
C GLY A 429 11.03 32.15 8.58
N LEU A 430 10.23 31.51 7.72
CA LEU A 430 10.21 31.87 6.31
C LEU A 430 9.77 33.34 6.17
N GLN A 431 10.59 34.16 5.50
CA GLN A 431 10.27 35.57 5.21
C GLN A 431 8.99 35.66 4.36
N ASP A 432 8.36 36.85 4.29
CA ASP A 432 7.11 37.03 3.52
C ASP A 432 7.27 36.54 2.08
N ASN A 433 6.68 35.38 1.83
CA ASN A 433 6.84 34.66 0.58
C ASN A 433 5.81 35.08 -0.47
N GLY A 434 5.00 36.13 -0.27
CA GLY A 434 3.93 36.48 -1.20
C GLY A 434 2.79 35.46 -1.24
N LEU A 435 2.74 34.52 -0.28
CA LEU A 435 1.69 33.53 -0.08
C LEU A 435 0.71 33.94 1.05
N ASN A 436 0.90 35.13 1.61
CA ASN A 436 0.17 35.64 2.77
C ASN A 436 -1.35 35.74 2.58
N HIS A 437 -1.85 35.85 1.35
CA HIS A 437 -3.29 35.84 1.09
C HIS A 437 -3.92 34.44 1.25
N ILE A 438 -3.15 33.35 1.10
CA ILE A 438 -3.64 31.97 1.32
C ILE A 438 -3.75 31.67 2.82
N ILE A 439 -2.86 32.24 3.64
CA ILE A 439 -2.83 32.09 5.10
C ILE A 439 -4.09 32.67 5.77
N LYS A 440 -4.78 33.62 5.11
CA LYS A 440 -5.92 34.36 5.67
C LYS A 440 -7.23 33.57 5.77
N HIS A 441 -7.27 32.27 5.47
CA HIS A 441 -8.50 31.50 5.64
C HIS A 441 -8.90 31.48 7.14
N PRO A 442 -10.08 32.01 7.53
CA PRO A 442 -10.42 32.24 8.94
C PRO A 442 -10.34 30.98 9.82
N LEU A 443 -10.61 29.81 9.23
CA LEU A 443 -10.56 28.53 9.93
C LEU A 443 -9.14 28.03 10.25
N CYS A 444 -8.10 28.57 9.61
CA CYS A 444 -6.71 28.16 9.87
C CYS A 444 -6.30 28.39 11.33
N PHE A 445 -6.81 29.46 11.95
CA PHE A 445 -6.52 29.83 13.35
C PHE A 445 -7.29 29.01 14.39
N ILE A 446 -8.41 28.36 14.00
CA ILE A 446 -9.34 27.69 14.92
C ILE A 446 -8.79 26.34 15.44
N THR A 447 -7.71 25.82 14.86
CA THR A 447 -7.20 24.46 15.13
C THR A 447 -5.74 24.42 15.60
N ASN A 448 -5.20 25.51 16.15
CA ASN A 448 -3.74 25.73 16.22
C ASN A 448 -2.98 25.12 17.39
N ASN A 449 -3.59 24.77 18.53
CA ASN A 449 -2.77 24.68 19.74
C ASN A 449 -1.75 23.53 19.77
N ASP A 450 -1.94 22.43 19.02
CA ASP A 450 -1.04 21.26 19.06
C ASP A 450 -0.75 20.60 17.69
N TRP A 451 -1.23 21.17 16.57
CA TRP A 451 -0.90 20.67 15.23
C TRP A 451 0.54 21.08 14.86
N PRO A 452 1.37 20.22 14.25
CA PRO A 452 1.09 18.91 13.63
C PRO A 452 1.28 17.68 14.54
N PHE A 453 1.62 17.87 15.81
CA PHE A 453 2.09 16.78 16.66
C PHE A 453 0.97 15.94 17.27
N SER A 454 -0.22 16.52 17.47
CA SER A 454 -1.39 15.83 18.02
C SER A 454 -2.22 15.15 16.93
N ARG A 455 -2.52 13.85 17.12
CA ARG A 455 -3.39 13.08 16.21
C ARG A 455 -4.80 13.65 16.16
N SER A 456 -5.36 14.02 17.30
CA SER A 456 -6.70 14.62 17.38
C SER A 456 -6.78 15.99 16.73
N SER A 457 -5.72 16.80 16.83
CA SER A 457 -5.61 18.08 16.13
C SER A 457 -5.47 17.89 14.62
N HIS A 458 -4.67 16.91 14.18
CA HIS A 458 -4.54 16.53 12.78
C HIS A 458 -5.86 16.05 12.18
N PHE A 459 -6.58 15.17 12.90
CA PHE A 459 -7.90 14.71 12.52
C PHE A 459 -8.91 15.86 12.36
N LYS A 460 -8.93 16.84 13.27
CA LYS A 460 -9.82 18.02 13.15
C LYS A 460 -9.57 18.81 11.87
N VAL A 461 -8.31 19.03 11.51
CA VAL A 461 -7.96 19.73 10.26
C VAL A 461 -8.51 18.94 9.07
N ARG A 462 -8.27 17.63 9.00
CA ARG A 462 -8.78 16.77 7.92
C ARG A 462 -10.31 16.76 7.85
N MET A 463 -10.98 16.72 9.00
CA MET A 463 -12.45 16.76 9.09
C MET A 463 -13.01 18.09 8.56
N ILE A 464 -12.40 19.23 8.92
CA ILE A 464 -12.81 20.54 8.39
C ILE A 464 -12.58 20.60 6.88
N ASN A 465 -11.45 20.10 6.39
CA ASN A 465 -11.19 20.07 4.95
C ASN A 465 -12.23 19.25 4.19
N LEU A 466 -12.57 18.06 4.70
CA LEU A 466 -13.62 17.22 4.12
C LEU A 466 -14.97 17.96 4.10
N LEU A 467 -15.31 18.67 5.17
CA LEU A 467 -16.53 19.46 5.25
C LEU A 467 -16.56 20.56 4.19
N LEU A 468 -15.49 21.35 4.08
CA LEU A 468 -15.38 22.42 3.08
C LEU A 468 -15.48 21.86 1.67
N SER A 469 -14.75 20.79 1.36
CA SER A 469 -14.76 20.14 0.06
C SER A 469 -16.15 19.61 -0.29
N SER A 470 -16.81 18.95 0.66
CA SER A 470 -18.16 18.41 0.46
C SER A 470 -19.20 19.52 0.29
N ILE A 471 -19.10 20.63 1.01
CA ILE A 471 -19.99 21.79 0.85
C ILE A 471 -19.79 22.43 -0.52
N ASN A 472 -18.54 22.60 -0.96
CA ASN A 472 -18.23 23.17 -2.26
C ASN A 472 -18.78 22.30 -3.41
N GLN A 473 -18.68 20.98 -3.26
CA GLN A 473 -19.09 20.04 -4.30
C GLN A 473 -20.61 19.79 -4.33
N TYR A 474 -21.26 19.69 -3.17
CA TYR A 474 -22.65 19.23 -3.07
C TYR A 474 -23.62 20.29 -2.53
N GLY A 475 -23.13 21.47 -2.17
CA GLY A 475 -23.89 22.49 -1.44
C GLY A 475 -23.98 22.19 0.06
N VAL A 476 -24.50 23.14 0.85
CA VAL A 476 -24.40 23.12 2.32
C VAL A 476 -25.06 21.87 2.94
N ILE A 477 -26.32 21.59 2.61
CA ILE A 477 -27.10 20.52 3.26
C ILE A 477 -26.55 19.13 2.89
N ASN A 478 -26.35 18.89 1.59
CA ASN A 478 -25.84 17.60 1.10
C ASN A 478 -24.37 17.43 1.49
N GLY A 479 -23.58 18.50 1.48
CA GLY A 479 -22.17 18.48 1.88
C GLY A 479 -21.96 18.09 3.35
N ILE A 480 -22.77 18.62 4.26
CA ILE A 480 -22.76 18.19 5.67
C ILE A 480 -23.13 16.70 5.79
N THR A 481 -24.13 16.25 5.04
CA THR A 481 -24.60 14.87 5.07
C THR A 481 -23.54 13.90 4.53
N GLU A 482 -22.91 14.25 3.41
CA GLU A 482 -21.82 13.50 2.78
C GLU A 482 -20.60 13.42 3.70
N THR A 483 -20.21 14.53 4.32
CA THR A 483 -19.12 14.57 5.32
C THR A 483 -19.38 13.57 6.45
N LYS A 484 -20.61 13.56 6.97
CA LYS A 484 -21.00 12.66 8.06
C LYS A 484 -20.95 11.20 7.63
N LYS A 485 -21.39 10.88 6.42
CA LYS A 485 -21.30 9.52 5.85
C LYS A 485 -19.87 9.04 5.69
N GLN A 486 -19.02 9.86 5.07
CA GLN A 486 -17.61 9.52 4.87
C GLN A 486 -16.86 9.36 6.20
N LEU A 487 -17.14 10.19 7.20
CA LEU A 487 -16.59 10.02 8.56
C LEU A 487 -17.00 8.69 9.19
N LEU A 488 -18.25 8.28 9.00
CA LEU A 488 -18.80 7.04 9.53
C LEU A 488 -18.41 5.80 8.70
N GLY A 489 -17.74 5.98 7.57
CA GLY A 489 -17.38 4.89 6.65
C GLY A 489 -18.58 4.30 5.92
N THR A 490 -19.67 5.07 5.76
CA THR A 490 -20.84 4.66 4.99
C THR A 490 -20.77 5.17 3.56
N SER A 491 -21.49 4.51 2.65
CA SER A 491 -21.53 4.86 1.23
C SER A 491 -22.02 6.29 0.99
N SER A 492 -21.43 6.95 -0.01
CA SER A 492 -21.82 8.30 -0.46
C SER A 492 -23.31 8.38 -0.79
N GLN A 493 -23.90 9.58 -0.79
CA GLN A 493 -25.26 9.76 -1.30
C GLN A 493 -25.36 9.71 -2.83
N ARG A 494 -24.27 9.98 -3.54
CA ARG A 494 -24.34 10.21 -4.97
C ARG A 494 -24.06 8.94 -5.75
N VAL A 495 -25.05 8.54 -6.55
CA VAL A 495 -24.91 7.47 -7.52
C VAL A 495 -24.20 8.02 -8.76
N PRO A 496 -23.23 7.29 -9.32
CA PRO A 496 -22.58 7.68 -10.57
C PRO A 496 -23.57 7.77 -11.72
N ALA A 497 -23.41 8.75 -12.59
CA ALA A 497 -24.21 8.89 -13.81
C ALA A 497 -23.68 7.98 -14.93
N MET A 498 -22.36 7.97 -15.16
CA MET A 498 -21.73 7.28 -16.29
C MET A 498 -21.37 5.84 -15.95
N PHE A 499 -21.03 5.56 -14.69
CA PHE A 499 -20.45 4.29 -14.27
C PHE A 499 -21.32 3.49 -13.28
N SER A 500 -22.63 3.76 -13.27
CA SER A 500 -23.58 3.13 -12.32
C SER A 500 -23.67 1.61 -12.41
N SER A 501 -23.31 1.02 -13.56
CA SER A 501 -23.27 -0.43 -13.76
C SER A 501 -22.10 -1.11 -13.02
N ALA A 502 -21.00 -0.39 -12.77
CA ALA A 502 -19.80 -0.93 -12.14
C ALA A 502 -19.47 -0.33 -10.77
N PHE A 503 -20.04 0.84 -10.46
CA PHE A 503 -19.85 1.54 -9.19
C PHE A 503 -21.20 1.99 -8.65
N HIS A 504 -21.51 1.57 -7.43
CA HIS A 504 -22.79 1.91 -6.78
C HIS A 504 -22.82 3.37 -6.28
N TYR A 505 -21.67 3.89 -5.83
CA TYR A 505 -21.57 5.22 -5.23
C TYR A 505 -20.26 5.91 -5.64
N LEU A 506 -20.30 7.23 -5.80
CA LEU A 506 -19.08 8.04 -5.88
C LEU A 506 -18.27 7.95 -4.58
N ASN A 507 -16.96 8.14 -4.69
CA ASN A 507 -16.00 8.06 -3.61
C ASN A 507 -15.96 6.71 -2.86
N GLN A 508 -16.69 5.70 -3.34
CA GLN A 508 -16.55 4.33 -2.88
C GLN A 508 -15.33 3.70 -3.54
N ARG A 509 -14.50 3.07 -2.72
CA ARG A 509 -13.38 2.26 -3.20
C ARG A 509 -13.86 0.84 -3.47
N THR A 510 -13.48 0.33 -4.63
CA THR A 510 -13.57 -1.09 -5.00
C THR A 510 -12.19 -1.70 -4.82
N TYR A 511 -12.07 -2.68 -3.94
CA TYR A 511 -10.84 -3.43 -3.76
C TYR A 511 -10.73 -4.52 -4.81
N LEU A 512 -9.54 -4.69 -5.37
CA LEU A 512 -9.26 -5.69 -6.38
C LEU A 512 -8.36 -6.76 -5.77
N PHE A 513 -8.97 -7.90 -5.49
CA PHE A 513 -8.25 -9.06 -4.98
C PHE A 513 -7.58 -9.78 -6.16
N PRO A 514 -6.25 -9.92 -6.17
CA PRO A 514 -5.56 -10.66 -7.21
C PRO A 514 -6.05 -12.12 -7.27
N VAL A 515 -6.44 -12.58 -8.46
CA VAL A 515 -6.90 -13.96 -8.69
C VAL A 515 -5.95 -14.69 -9.64
N VAL A 516 -5.67 -14.07 -10.80
CA VAL A 516 -4.73 -14.55 -11.81
C VAL A 516 -4.02 -13.34 -12.41
N PHE A 517 -2.71 -13.45 -12.64
CA PHE A 517 -1.95 -12.49 -13.44
C PHE A 517 -1.60 -13.12 -14.78
N PHE A 518 -1.66 -12.35 -15.86
CA PHE A 518 -1.22 -12.82 -17.16
C PHE A 518 0.31 -12.73 -17.26
N SER A 519 0.91 -13.65 -18.02
CA SER A 519 2.34 -13.68 -18.29
C SER A 519 2.82 -12.57 -19.23
N HIS A 520 1.87 -11.88 -19.86
CA HIS A 520 2.07 -10.75 -20.76
C HIS A 520 0.80 -9.90 -20.79
N TYR A 521 0.92 -8.66 -21.25
CA TYR A 521 -0.22 -7.78 -21.49
C TYR A 521 -1.19 -8.36 -22.53
N VAL A 522 -2.48 -8.38 -22.22
CA VAL A 522 -3.53 -8.93 -23.10
C VAL A 522 -4.50 -7.85 -23.55
N ASP A 523 -4.64 -7.71 -24.87
CA ASP A 523 -5.69 -6.91 -25.49
C ASP A 523 -7.02 -7.66 -25.44
N ILE A 524 -7.94 -7.16 -24.60
CA ILE A 524 -9.25 -7.79 -24.39
C ILE A 524 -10.25 -7.27 -25.43
N ASP A 525 -10.90 -8.20 -26.14
CA ASP A 525 -11.96 -7.91 -27.11
C ASP A 525 -13.35 -7.90 -26.45
N GLU A 526 -14.02 -6.75 -26.51
CA GLU A 526 -15.38 -6.52 -25.96
C GLU A 526 -16.45 -7.45 -26.55
N ASN A 527 -16.25 -7.92 -27.77
CA ASN A 527 -17.27 -8.74 -28.46
C ASN A 527 -17.42 -10.15 -27.86
N LYS A 528 -16.59 -10.50 -26.88
CA LYS A 528 -16.55 -11.83 -26.26
C LYS A 528 -17.34 -11.92 -24.95
N GLY A 529 -18.41 -11.13 -24.80
CA GLY A 529 -19.36 -11.29 -23.68
C GLY A 529 -18.91 -10.68 -22.35
N VAL A 530 -17.90 -9.82 -22.36
CA VAL A 530 -17.45 -9.03 -21.20
C VAL A 530 -17.91 -7.58 -21.34
N MET A 531 -18.23 -6.91 -20.23
CA MET A 531 -18.73 -5.53 -20.28
C MET A 531 -17.60 -4.53 -20.00
N ARG A 532 -17.30 -3.64 -20.94
CA ARG A 532 -16.34 -2.55 -20.70
C ARG A 532 -16.92 -1.45 -19.82
N ILE A 533 -16.09 -0.93 -18.92
CA ILE A 533 -16.42 0.22 -18.07
C ILE A 533 -16.02 1.52 -18.79
N GLY A 534 -17.01 2.20 -19.36
CA GLY A 534 -16.82 3.46 -20.11
C GLY A 534 -15.72 3.33 -21.16
N ASN A 535 -14.77 4.27 -21.19
CA ASN A 535 -13.65 4.25 -22.14
C ASN A 535 -12.37 3.62 -21.56
N TYR A 536 -12.42 3.04 -20.36
CA TYR A 536 -11.25 2.49 -19.70
C TYR A 536 -10.99 1.04 -20.12
N PRO A 537 -9.73 0.56 -20.07
CA PRO A 537 -9.36 -0.84 -20.30
C PRO A 537 -9.77 -1.74 -19.11
N ILE A 538 -10.98 -1.55 -18.58
CA ILE A 538 -11.50 -2.33 -17.46
C ILE A 538 -12.77 -3.00 -17.95
N TYR A 539 -12.82 -4.32 -17.81
CA TYR A 539 -13.98 -5.12 -18.18
C TYR A 539 -14.52 -5.83 -16.95
N THR A 540 -15.81 -6.14 -16.94
CA THR A 540 -16.46 -6.85 -15.83
C THR A 540 -17.23 -8.07 -16.30
N TYR A 541 -17.23 -9.09 -15.46
CA TYR A 541 -18.04 -10.30 -15.56
C TYR A 541 -18.46 -10.71 -14.15
N ASP A 542 -19.75 -10.59 -13.80
CA ASP A 542 -20.23 -10.68 -12.42
C ASP A 542 -19.41 -9.80 -11.45
N ASN A 543 -18.79 -10.40 -10.43
CA ASN A 543 -17.94 -9.73 -9.44
C ASN A 543 -16.44 -9.78 -9.83
N ILE A 544 -16.12 -10.06 -11.09
CA ILE A 544 -14.75 -10.13 -11.59
C ILE A 544 -14.44 -8.88 -12.42
N ALA A 545 -13.36 -8.20 -12.07
CA ALA A 545 -12.70 -7.22 -12.93
C ALA A 545 -11.65 -7.94 -13.78
N ILE A 546 -11.72 -7.73 -15.09
CA ILE A 546 -10.80 -8.25 -16.08
C ILE A 546 -10.02 -7.06 -16.61
N LEU A 547 -8.71 -7.07 -16.36
CA LEU A 547 -7.77 -6.04 -16.78
C LEU A 547 -6.78 -6.67 -17.78
N PRO A 548 -6.14 -5.86 -18.64
CA PRO A 548 -5.09 -6.36 -19.54
C PRO A 548 -3.92 -7.09 -18.87
N ILE A 549 -3.76 -6.93 -17.55
CA ILE A 549 -2.71 -7.55 -16.74
C ILE A 549 -3.17 -8.81 -15.99
N GLY A 550 -4.48 -9.04 -15.89
CA GLY A 550 -4.98 -10.16 -15.09
C GLY A 550 -6.44 -10.06 -14.69
N ILE A 551 -6.86 -11.05 -13.91
CA ILE A 551 -8.21 -11.21 -13.37
C ILE A 551 -8.19 -10.90 -11.88
N PHE A 552 -9.14 -10.06 -11.46
CA PHE A 552 -9.26 -9.59 -10.09
C PHE A 552 -10.69 -9.74 -9.59
N LEU A 553 -10.85 -10.17 -8.34
CA LEU A 553 -12.14 -10.20 -7.69
C LEU A 553 -12.47 -8.81 -7.13
N MET A 554 -13.59 -8.25 -7.56
CA MET A 554 -14.12 -6.98 -7.07
C MET A 554 -14.82 -7.17 -5.74
N HIS A 555 -14.51 -6.32 -4.78
CA HIS A 555 -15.11 -6.38 -3.45
C HIS A 555 -15.42 -4.96 -2.95
N HIS A 556 -16.70 -4.67 -2.73
CA HIS A 556 -17.19 -3.32 -2.46
C HIS A 556 -17.42 -3.03 -0.98
N ASN A 557 -17.75 -4.03 -0.16
CA ASN A 557 -18.09 -3.84 1.26
C ASN A 557 -17.64 -5.01 2.16
N LYS A 558 -17.59 -4.83 3.49
CA LYS A 558 -17.01 -5.84 4.42
C LYS A 558 -17.80 -7.16 4.55
N ASN A 559 -19.05 -7.18 4.08
CA ASN A 559 -20.04 -8.21 4.37
C ASN A 559 -20.48 -8.96 3.11
N GLU A 560 -19.86 -8.69 1.96
CA GLU A 560 -20.07 -9.46 0.73
C GLU A 560 -19.39 -10.82 0.89
N SER A 561 -20.20 -11.86 1.11
CA SER A 561 -19.75 -13.25 1.03
C SER A 561 -19.65 -13.66 -0.43
N ILE A 562 -18.55 -14.32 -0.80
CA ILE A 562 -18.31 -14.80 -2.16
C ILE A 562 -18.17 -16.31 -2.11
N ASP A 563 -18.96 -17.01 -2.92
CA ASP A 563 -18.84 -18.46 -3.05
C ASP A 563 -17.61 -18.82 -3.88
N ARG A 564 -16.69 -19.57 -3.28
CA ARG A 564 -15.40 -19.93 -3.92
C ARG A 564 -15.61 -20.79 -5.16
N ARG A 565 -16.55 -21.74 -5.16
CA ARG A 565 -16.78 -22.62 -6.32
C ARG A 565 -17.33 -21.84 -7.51
N GLN A 566 -18.25 -20.94 -7.24
CA GLN A 566 -18.80 -20.05 -8.27
C GLN A 566 -17.70 -19.13 -8.82
N LEU A 567 -16.81 -18.62 -7.96
CA LEU A 567 -15.67 -17.81 -8.40
C LEU A 567 -14.75 -18.61 -9.34
N GLU A 568 -14.35 -19.83 -8.98
CA GLU A 568 -13.50 -20.69 -9.82
C GLU A 568 -14.14 -20.97 -11.18
N LYS A 569 -15.43 -21.31 -11.20
CA LYS A 569 -16.18 -21.49 -12.45
C LYS A 569 -16.20 -20.21 -13.31
N ASN A 570 -16.41 -19.05 -12.69
CA ASN A 570 -16.41 -17.78 -13.39
C ASN A 570 -15.02 -17.43 -13.95
N ILE A 571 -13.93 -17.82 -13.28
CA ILE A 571 -12.57 -17.63 -13.78
C ILE A 571 -12.36 -18.46 -15.05
N ASP A 572 -12.73 -19.74 -15.04
CA ASP A 572 -12.62 -20.61 -16.22
C ASP A 572 -13.41 -20.08 -17.42
N GLU A 573 -14.65 -19.64 -17.17
CA GLU A 573 -15.49 -19.01 -18.20
C GLU A 573 -14.81 -17.76 -18.75
N VAL A 574 -14.32 -16.86 -17.89
CA VAL A 574 -13.64 -15.63 -18.29
C VAL A 574 -12.39 -15.92 -19.11
N LEU A 575 -11.53 -16.85 -18.68
CA LEU A 575 -10.33 -17.25 -19.42
C LEU A 575 -10.67 -17.73 -20.83
N GLY A 576 -11.70 -18.59 -20.94
CA GLY A 576 -12.22 -19.07 -22.21
C GLY A 576 -12.78 -17.94 -23.10
N LEU A 577 -13.50 -16.99 -22.51
CA LEU A 577 -14.03 -15.83 -23.23
C LEU A 577 -12.89 -14.96 -23.78
N ILE A 578 -11.88 -14.62 -22.98
CA ILE A 578 -10.79 -13.75 -23.46
C ILE A 578 -9.78 -14.49 -24.36
N GLY A 579 -9.76 -15.82 -24.31
CA GLY A 579 -8.91 -16.68 -25.15
C GLY A 579 -7.53 -16.92 -24.54
N ILE A 580 -7.46 -17.00 -23.22
CA ILE A 580 -6.25 -17.26 -22.43
C ILE A 580 -6.38 -18.66 -21.80
N THR A 581 -5.25 -19.36 -21.64
CA THR A 581 -5.17 -20.64 -20.92
C THR A 581 -4.38 -20.52 -19.62
N GLU A 582 -4.40 -21.55 -18.77
CA GLU A 582 -3.56 -21.58 -17.56
C GLU A 582 -2.06 -21.43 -17.85
N GLU A 583 -1.59 -21.89 -19.02
CA GLU A 583 -0.19 -21.77 -19.44
C GLU A 583 0.23 -20.31 -19.70
N ASP A 584 -0.73 -19.45 -20.01
CA ASP A 584 -0.53 -18.02 -20.25
C ASP A 584 -0.53 -17.21 -18.94
N CYS A 585 -0.68 -17.86 -17.78
CA CYS A 585 -0.75 -17.21 -16.48
C CYS A 585 0.62 -17.15 -15.79
N ASN A 586 0.94 -16.01 -15.18
CA ASN A 586 2.05 -15.89 -14.24
C ASN A 586 1.53 -16.14 -12.82
N TYR A 587 2.04 -17.17 -12.16
CA TYR A 587 1.68 -17.49 -10.79
C TYR A 587 2.63 -16.86 -9.74
N SER A 588 3.82 -16.42 -10.16
CA SER A 588 4.84 -15.79 -9.29
C SER A 588 4.61 -14.28 -9.11
N TYR A 589 3.36 -13.88 -8.86
CA TYR A 589 2.95 -12.47 -8.75
C TYR A 589 2.44 -12.07 -7.35
N LEU A 590 2.31 -13.03 -6.43
CA LEU A 590 1.90 -12.82 -5.04
C LEU A 590 3.00 -13.26 -4.07
N MET A 591 3.09 -12.56 -2.94
CA MET A 591 3.85 -13.01 -1.77
C MET A 591 3.17 -12.58 -0.47
N GLU A 592 3.50 -13.21 0.64
CA GLU A 592 3.09 -12.75 1.97
C GLU A 592 3.95 -11.58 2.48
N ALA A 593 3.32 -10.69 3.25
CA ALA A 593 4.01 -9.57 3.89
C ALA A 593 5.10 -10.05 4.84
N ARG A 594 6.35 -9.71 4.53
CA ARG A 594 7.52 -10.09 5.33
C ARG A 594 7.78 -9.11 6.47
N LYS A 595 7.30 -9.46 7.67
CA LYS A 595 7.49 -8.66 8.90
C LYS A 595 8.94 -8.61 9.42
N ASP A 596 9.79 -9.49 8.92
CA ASP A 596 11.22 -9.54 9.23
C ASP A 596 12.05 -8.60 8.33
N THR A 597 11.45 -8.05 7.27
CA THR A 597 12.10 -7.04 6.43
C THR A 597 12.18 -5.70 7.12
N TRP A 598 13.03 -4.84 6.58
CA TRP A 598 13.34 -3.57 7.21
C TRP A 598 12.14 -2.62 7.37
N LEU A 599 11.19 -2.64 6.43
CA LEU A 599 10.08 -1.69 6.39
C LEU A 599 9.08 -1.87 7.54
N TYR A 600 8.95 -3.10 8.07
CA TYR A 600 7.98 -3.51 9.09
C TYR A 600 8.54 -3.50 10.53
#